data_AF-A0A3L7TYP7-F1
#
_entry.id   AF-A0A3L7TYP7-F1
#
_cell.length_a   1.000
_cell.length_b   1.000
_cell.length_c   1.000
_cell.angle_alpha   90.00
_cell.angle_beta   90.00
_cell.angle_gamma   90.00
#
_symmetry.space_group_name_H-M   'P 1'
#
loop_
_entity.id
_entity.type
_entity.pdbx_description
1 polymer ?
#
loop_
_entity_poly.entity_id
_entity_poly.type
_entity_poly.pdbx_seq_one_letter_code
_entity_poly.pdbx_strand_id
1 'polypeptide(L)'
;MNPKQYYRTGDIVQVRSGIKDADFPDITIGGWVGEITEVDDQSPVTYMITWNQETLRLMHPVFKRRCERDGLDIDKMCLDHDSIEPFKGGPVKLDQQEKIKTAPLSMKNEDDRIRSVFGLTSDDPIPSVNSETLTAYCNYLEKNLVFPFDATWTNEALTRDRSQPVKVIGLEEVEDEFYGILCNVKLPRGTGEVPLVEIQKVKDKMKKQLVEDYSYWFTNYC
;
A
#
# COMPACT_ATOMS: atom_id res chain seq x y z
N MET A 1 -26.43 -38.42 0.09
CA MET A 1 -25.79 -37.10 0.28
C MET A 1 -26.84 -36.20 0.93
N ASN A 2 -26.54 -35.58 2.06
CA ASN A 2 -27.45 -34.56 2.61
C ASN A 2 -27.49 -33.38 1.63
N PRO A 3 -28.66 -32.80 1.35
CA PRO A 3 -28.73 -31.58 0.55
C PRO A 3 -27.90 -30.49 1.24
N LYS A 4 -27.01 -29.84 0.48
CA LYS A 4 -26.26 -28.66 0.95
C LYS A 4 -27.31 -27.58 1.24
N GLN A 5 -27.49 -27.22 2.50
CA GLN A 5 -28.45 -26.19 2.89
C GLN A 5 -27.80 -24.83 2.66
N TYR A 6 -28.19 -24.14 1.59
CA TYR A 6 -27.72 -22.79 1.31
C TYR A 6 -28.29 -21.79 2.32
N TYR A 7 -27.46 -20.80 2.67
CA TYR A 7 -27.85 -19.66 3.50
C TYR A 7 -28.65 -18.63 2.71
N ARG A 8 -29.27 -17.68 3.43
CA ARG A 8 -30.09 -16.60 2.89
C ARG A 8 -29.69 -15.26 3.50
N THR A 9 -30.10 -14.17 2.86
CA THR A 9 -29.99 -12.83 3.43
C THR A 9 -30.63 -12.78 4.83
N GLY A 10 -29.92 -12.17 5.79
CA GLY A 10 -30.29 -12.07 7.20
C GLY A 10 -29.77 -13.21 8.08
N ASP A 11 -29.24 -14.30 7.51
CA ASP A 11 -28.61 -15.35 8.30
C ASP A 11 -27.31 -14.83 8.94
N ILE A 12 -27.13 -15.13 10.24
CA ILE A 12 -25.89 -14.81 10.96
C ILE A 12 -24.95 -16.00 10.87
N VAL A 13 -23.76 -15.76 10.33
CA VAL A 13 -22.75 -16.77 10.06
C VAL A 13 -21.44 -16.43 10.73
N GLN A 14 -20.64 -17.46 10.94
CA GLN A 14 -19.27 -17.38 11.40
C GLN A 14 -18.35 -18.02 10.36
N VAL A 15 -17.21 -17.38 10.11
CA VAL A 15 -16.17 -17.96 9.26
C VAL A 15 -15.52 -19.14 9.99
N ARG A 16 -15.34 -20.26 9.31
CA ARG A 16 -14.72 -21.46 9.88
C ARG A 16 -13.30 -21.18 10.34
N SER A 17 -12.86 -21.90 11.36
CA SER A 17 -11.48 -21.79 11.84
C SER A 17 -10.46 -22.16 10.75
N GLY A 18 -9.34 -21.44 10.72
CA GLY A 18 -8.23 -21.65 9.78
C GLY A 18 -8.40 -20.99 8.41
N ILE A 19 -9.57 -20.42 8.08
CA ILE A 19 -9.78 -19.70 6.82
C ILE A 19 -8.90 -18.45 6.79
N LYS A 20 -8.22 -18.27 5.65
CA LYS A 20 -7.37 -17.13 5.33
C LYS A 20 -8.12 -16.14 4.47
N ASP A 21 -7.74 -14.87 4.61
CA ASP A 21 -8.19 -13.84 3.69
C ASP A 21 -7.64 -14.11 2.28
N ALA A 22 -8.44 -13.84 1.25
CA ALA A 22 -8.05 -14.10 -0.13
C ALA A 22 -7.03 -13.08 -0.64
N ASP A 23 -7.17 -11.82 -0.24
CA ASP A 23 -6.28 -10.71 -0.61
C ASP A 23 -5.03 -10.67 0.28
N PHE A 24 -5.17 -11.12 1.55
CA PHE A 24 -4.10 -11.18 2.55
C PHE A 24 -3.92 -12.60 3.13
N PRO A 25 -3.27 -13.54 2.41
CA PRO A 25 -3.14 -14.93 2.85
C PRO A 25 -2.43 -15.15 4.20
N ASP A 26 -1.67 -14.16 4.68
CA ASP A 26 -1.06 -14.15 6.01
C ASP A 26 -2.07 -13.89 7.14
N ILE A 27 -3.24 -13.33 6.82
CA ILE A 27 -4.31 -12.97 7.76
C ILE A 27 -5.34 -14.09 7.85
N THR A 28 -5.49 -14.65 9.05
CA THR A 28 -6.59 -15.57 9.36
C THR A 28 -7.87 -14.76 9.65
N ILE A 29 -8.96 -15.11 8.96
CA ILE A 29 -10.31 -14.55 9.17
C ILE A 29 -11.27 -15.55 9.85
N GLY A 30 -10.75 -16.73 10.22
CA GLY A 30 -11.50 -17.70 11.01
C GLY A 30 -12.07 -17.10 12.30
N GLY A 31 -13.31 -17.47 12.60
CA GLY A 31 -14.04 -17.01 13.78
C GLY A 31 -14.72 -15.65 13.63
N TRP A 32 -14.55 -14.95 12.51
CA TRP A 32 -15.23 -13.68 12.21
C TRP A 32 -16.73 -13.90 12.05
N VAL A 33 -17.55 -12.99 12.58
CA VAL A 33 -19.02 -13.12 12.60
C VAL A 33 -19.65 -11.95 11.87
N GLY A 34 -20.64 -12.25 11.04
CA GLY A 34 -21.39 -11.26 10.27
C GLY A 34 -22.76 -11.75 9.85
N GLU A 35 -23.49 -10.87 9.19
CA GLU A 35 -24.79 -11.13 8.59
C GLU A 35 -24.64 -11.23 7.08
N ILE A 36 -25.30 -12.22 6.47
CA ILE A 36 -25.36 -12.32 5.01
C ILE A 36 -26.27 -11.20 4.49
N THR A 37 -25.71 -10.30 3.69
CA THR A 37 -26.45 -9.19 3.08
C THR A 37 -26.82 -9.46 1.63
N GLU A 38 -26.07 -10.31 0.94
CA GLU A 38 -26.32 -10.68 -0.45
C GLU A 38 -25.92 -12.14 -0.71
N VAL A 39 -26.63 -12.78 -1.63
CA VAL A 39 -26.33 -14.14 -2.10
C VAL A 39 -26.16 -14.09 -3.62
N ASP A 40 -24.98 -14.46 -4.10
CA ASP A 40 -24.74 -14.69 -5.52
C ASP A 40 -24.94 -16.17 -5.81
N ASP A 41 -26.01 -16.50 -6.54
CA ASP A 41 -26.43 -17.86 -6.86
C ASP A 41 -25.72 -18.45 -8.09
N GLN A 42 -24.76 -17.73 -8.67
CA GLN A 42 -23.85 -18.27 -9.67
C GLN A 42 -23.02 -19.44 -9.10
N SER A 43 -22.43 -20.25 -9.98
CA SER A 43 -21.64 -21.41 -9.58
C SER A 43 -20.14 -21.07 -9.58
N PRO A 44 -19.43 -21.12 -8.45
CA PRO A 44 -19.90 -21.53 -7.12
C PRO A 44 -20.68 -20.43 -6.38
N VAL A 45 -21.65 -20.84 -5.56
CA VAL A 45 -22.46 -19.91 -4.76
C VAL A 45 -21.58 -19.20 -3.74
N THR A 46 -21.73 -17.87 -3.67
CA THR A 46 -21.00 -17.03 -2.72
C THR A 46 -21.95 -16.13 -1.94
N TYR A 47 -21.46 -15.64 -0.80
CA TYR A 47 -22.23 -14.86 0.16
C TYR A 47 -21.48 -13.59 0.49
N MET A 48 -22.10 -12.44 0.26
CA MET A 48 -21.61 -11.18 0.81
C MET A 48 -22.02 -11.12 2.28
N ILE A 49 -21.03 -10.99 3.15
CA ILE A 49 -21.22 -10.95 4.59
C ILE A 49 -20.79 -9.58 5.08
N THR A 50 -21.67 -8.87 5.78
CA THR A 50 -21.32 -7.65 6.50
C THR A 50 -20.96 -7.99 7.94
N TRP A 51 -19.77 -7.59 8.38
CA TRP A 51 -19.24 -7.90 9.70
C TRP A 51 -20.00 -7.18 10.80
N ASN A 52 -20.29 -7.89 11.89
CA ASN A 52 -20.90 -7.27 13.05
C ASN A 52 -19.89 -6.36 13.80
N GLN A 53 -20.41 -5.49 14.66
CA GLN A 53 -19.58 -4.51 15.39
C GLN A 53 -18.47 -5.15 16.24
N GLU A 54 -18.72 -6.32 16.84
CA GLU A 54 -17.73 -6.98 17.69
C GLU A 54 -16.58 -7.57 16.86
N THR A 55 -16.86 -8.14 15.69
CA THR A 55 -15.84 -8.54 14.71
C THR A 55 -15.00 -7.35 14.29
N LEU A 56 -15.63 -6.23 13.89
CA LEU A 56 -14.92 -5.00 13.49
C LEU A 56 -14.06 -4.42 14.62
N ARG A 57 -14.52 -4.53 15.87
CA ARG A 57 -13.78 -4.07 17.05
C ARG A 57 -12.55 -4.94 17.33
N LEU A 58 -12.67 -6.25 17.17
CA LEU A 58 -11.61 -7.23 17.42
C LEU A 58 -10.63 -7.39 16.24
N MET A 59 -11.03 -6.96 15.04
CA MET A 59 -10.23 -7.02 13.81
C MET A 59 -8.88 -6.32 13.98
N HIS A 60 -7.82 -7.00 13.56
CA HIS A 60 -6.45 -6.52 13.77
C HIS A 60 -6.18 -5.22 12.97
N PRO A 61 -5.54 -4.19 13.56
CA PRO A 61 -5.29 -2.92 12.88
C PRO A 61 -4.50 -3.00 11.57
N VAL A 62 -3.68 -4.05 11.40
CA VAL A 62 -2.95 -4.30 10.13
C VAL A 62 -3.92 -4.57 8.99
N PHE A 63 -4.95 -5.40 9.21
CA PHE A 63 -5.95 -5.68 8.19
C PHE A 63 -6.64 -4.39 7.74
N LYS A 64 -7.07 -3.56 8.71
CA LYS A 64 -7.75 -2.28 8.43
C LYS A 64 -6.93 -1.36 7.54
N ARG A 65 -5.64 -1.20 7.85
CA ARG A 65 -4.72 -0.36 7.07
C ARG A 65 -4.46 -0.91 5.68
N ARG A 66 -4.37 -2.24 5.53
CA ARG A 66 -4.21 -2.86 4.20
C ARG A 66 -5.47 -2.70 3.35
N CYS A 67 -6.67 -2.86 3.93
CA CYS A 67 -7.91 -2.57 3.22
C CYS A 67 -8.00 -1.11 2.77
N GLU A 68 -7.70 -0.15 3.65
CA GLU A 68 -7.68 1.28 3.31
C GLU A 68 -6.68 1.59 2.19
N ARG A 69 -5.48 1.01 2.26
CA ARG A 69 -4.43 1.15 1.24
C ARG A 69 -4.85 0.61 -0.12
N ASP A 70 -5.47 -0.58 -0.14
CA ASP A 70 -5.79 -1.31 -1.37
C ASP A 70 -7.19 -0.96 -1.91
N GLY A 71 -7.88 0.01 -1.30
CA GLY A 71 -9.25 0.39 -1.68
C GLY A 71 -10.29 -0.72 -1.46
N LEU A 72 -10.04 -1.63 -0.52
CA LEU A 72 -10.91 -2.75 -0.20
C LEU A 72 -11.90 -2.38 0.91
N ASP A 73 -13.11 -2.93 0.81
CA ASP A 73 -14.14 -2.76 1.82
C ASP A 73 -13.78 -3.52 3.11
N ILE A 74 -13.64 -2.80 4.22
CA ILE A 74 -13.30 -3.36 5.53
C ILE A 74 -14.46 -4.09 6.19
N ASP A 75 -15.69 -3.67 5.90
CA ASP A 75 -16.89 -4.03 6.64
C ASP A 75 -17.66 -5.20 6.02
N LYS A 76 -17.27 -5.65 4.83
CA LYS A 76 -17.92 -6.76 4.14
C LYS A 76 -16.93 -7.60 3.34
N MET A 77 -17.29 -8.85 3.08
CA MET A 77 -16.48 -9.80 2.31
C MET A 77 -17.35 -10.82 1.61
N CYS A 78 -16.94 -11.22 0.41
CA CYS A 78 -17.57 -12.31 -0.31
C CYS A 78 -16.88 -13.64 0.04
N LEU A 79 -17.62 -14.60 0.58
CA LEU A 79 -17.09 -15.92 0.95
C LEU A 79 -17.90 -17.05 0.33
N ASP A 80 -17.22 -18.14 0.01
CA ASP A 80 -17.85 -19.37 -0.46
C ASP A 80 -18.60 -20.10 0.68
N HIS A 81 -19.49 -21.01 0.29
CA HIS A 81 -20.28 -21.80 1.23
C HIS A 81 -19.45 -22.64 2.23
N ASP A 82 -18.31 -23.17 1.79
CA ASP A 82 -17.50 -24.08 2.59
C ASP A 82 -16.65 -23.32 3.62
N SER A 83 -16.39 -22.04 3.40
CA SER A 83 -15.68 -21.13 4.31
C SER A 83 -16.51 -20.68 5.53
N ILE A 84 -17.83 -20.90 5.55
CA ILE A 84 -18.73 -20.39 6.60
C ILE A 84 -19.56 -21.48 7.29
N GLU A 85 -20.04 -21.17 8.49
CA GLU A 85 -20.95 -21.98 9.28
C GLU A 85 -21.97 -21.14 10.05
N PRO A 86 -23.12 -21.72 10.46
CA PRO A 86 -24.11 -20.98 11.25
C PRO A 86 -23.51 -20.50 12.58
N PHE A 87 -23.70 -19.22 12.92
CA PHE A 87 -23.24 -18.70 14.20
C PHE A 87 -24.18 -19.17 15.31
N LYS A 88 -23.64 -19.91 16.29
CA LYS A 88 -24.43 -20.52 17.38
C LYS A 88 -24.67 -19.58 18.57
N GLY A 89 -24.32 -18.30 18.44
CA GLY A 89 -24.37 -17.32 19.52
C GLY A 89 -23.18 -17.40 20.47
N GLY A 90 -23.09 -16.43 21.38
CA GLY A 90 -21.98 -16.28 22.33
C GLY A 90 -21.00 -15.15 21.95
N PRO A 91 -19.87 -15.03 22.66
CA PRO A 91 -18.87 -14.02 22.34
C PRO A 91 -18.16 -14.36 21.03
N VAL A 92 -17.90 -13.34 20.22
CA VAL A 92 -17.07 -13.47 19.02
C VAL A 92 -15.66 -13.85 19.45
N LYS A 93 -15.14 -14.94 18.90
CA LYS A 93 -13.78 -15.43 19.13
C LYS A 93 -13.11 -15.54 17.77
N LEU A 94 -12.34 -14.53 17.42
CA LEU A 94 -11.52 -14.58 16.23
C LEU A 94 -10.40 -15.60 16.49
N ASP A 95 -10.08 -16.39 15.48
CA ASP A 95 -8.87 -17.20 15.51
C ASP A 95 -7.70 -16.29 15.83
N GLN A 96 -6.89 -16.70 16.80
CA GLN A 96 -5.65 -16.00 17.07
C GLN A 96 -4.78 -16.12 15.82
N GLN A 97 -4.56 -14.99 15.15
CA GLN A 97 -3.41 -14.88 14.26
C GLN A 97 -2.21 -15.34 15.07
N GLU A 98 -1.45 -16.32 14.58
CA GLU A 98 -0.17 -16.70 15.16
C GLU A 98 0.82 -15.56 14.94
N LYS A 99 0.59 -14.42 15.61
CA LYS A 99 1.27 -13.14 15.44
C LYS A 99 1.42 -12.79 13.96
N ILE A 100 0.65 -11.82 13.45
CA ILE A 100 1.17 -11.01 12.34
C ILE A 100 2.47 -10.39 12.87
N LYS A 101 3.60 -11.07 12.63
CA LYS A 101 4.94 -10.62 12.96
C LYS A 101 5.38 -9.78 11.77
N THR A 102 4.69 -8.68 11.53
CA THR A 102 5.28 -7.66 10.70
C THR A 102 6.45 -7.11 11.50
N ALA A 103 7.66 -7.49 11.11
CA ALA A 103 8.84 -6.87 11.66
C ALA A 103 8.66 -5.34 11.50
N PRO A 104 8.92 -4.53 12.54
CA PRO A 104 8.85 -3.09 12.37
C PRO A 104 9.78 -2.68 11.23
N LEU A 105 9.33 -1.77 10.38
CA LEU A 105 10.17 -1.21 9.33
C LEU A 105 11.48 -0.72 9.93
N SER A 106 12.59 -1.13 9.33
CA SER A 106 13.91 -0.65 9.71
C SER A 106 14.28 0.54 8.84
N MET A 107 14.33 1.76 9.40
CA MET A 107 14.78 2.94 8.64
C MET A 107 16.25 2.87 8.18
N LYS A 108 16.98 1.82 8.58
CA LYS A 108 18.32 1.50 8.05
C LYS A 108 18.27 0.67 6.75
N ASN A 109 17.17 -0.03 6.51
CA ASN A 109 16.91 -0.78 5.28
C ASN A 109 16.23 0.17 4.27
N GLU A 110 16.73 0.20 3.03
CA GLU A 110 16.22 1.07 1.95
C GLU A 110 14.81 0.68 1.51
N ASP A 111 14.58 -0.61 1.28
CA ASP A 111 13.26 -1.15 0.96
C ASP A 111 12.21 -0.79 2.02
N ASP A 112 12.59 -0.84 3.30
CA ASP A 112 11.69 -0.47 4.39
C ASP A 112 11.38 1.03 4.44
N ARG A 113 12.34 1.89 4.05
CA ARG A 113 12.05 3.32 3.89
C ARG A 113 11.06 3.55 2.76
N ILE A 114 11.22 2.86 1.64
CA ILE A 114 10.29 2.93 0.50
C ILE A 114 8.92 2.40 0.89
N ARG A 115 8.84 1.25 1.56
CA ARG A 115 7.59 0.72 2.13
C ARG A 115 6.89 1.73 3.02
N SER A 116 7.64 2.46 3.84
CA SER A 116 7.07 3.48 4.73
C SER A 116 6.32 4.59 3.97
N VAL A 117 6.76 4.93 2.76
CA VAL A 117 6.10 5.94 1.88
C VAL A 117 4.68 5.53 1.55
N PHE A 118 4.48 4.23 1.32
CA PHE A 118 3.21 3.62 0.91
C PHE A 118 2.39 3.07 2.09
N GLY A 119 2.79 3.35 3.33
CA GLY A 119 2.13 2.81 4.53
C GLY A 119 2.25 1.29 4.67
N LEU A 120 3.24 0.69 4.03
CA LEU A 120 3.48 -0.75 4.01
C LEU A 120 4.19 -1.25 5.27
N THR A 121 4.15 -2.55 5.47
CA THR A 121 4.91 -3.29 6.49
C THR A 121 6.04 -4.07 5.84
N SER A 122 7.04 -4.49 6.60
CA SER A 122 8.26 -5.13 6.08
C SER A 122 8.02 -6.38 5.23
N ASP A 123 6.86 -7.04 5.39
CA ASP A 123 6.49 -8.24 4.64
C ASP A 123 5.70 -7.93 3.36
N ASP A 124 5.22 -6.69 3.19
CA ASP A 124 4.52 -6.29 1.97
C ASP A 124 5.53 -6.11 0.82
N PRO A 125 5.16 -6.46 -0.42
CA PRO A 125 6.00 -6.19 -1.59
C PRO A 125 6.13 -4.67 -1.82
N ILE A 126 7.27 -4.24 -2.34
CA ILE A 126 7.42 -2.87 -2.84
C ILE A 126 6.58 -2.74 -4.12
N PRO A 127 5.72 -1.72 -4.24
CA PRO A 127 4.85 -1.58 -5.39
C PRO A 127 5.66 -1.14 -6.62
N SER A 128 5.25 -1.63 -7.79
CA SER A 128 5.78 -1.17 -9.08
C SER A 128 5.45 0.30 -9.33
N VAL A 129 6.28 0.94 -10.16
CA VAL A 129 6.04 2.32 -10.62
C VAL A 129 4.82 2.33 -11.54
N ASN A 130 3.86 3.18 -11.19
CA ASN A 130 2.71 3.55 -12.01
C ASN A 130 2.22 4.94 -11.57
N SER A 131 1.20 5.48 -12.22
CA SER A 131 0.67 6.83 -11.97
C SER A 131 0.25 7.04 -10.52
N GLU A 132 -0.41 6.04 -9.91
CA GLU A 132 -0.89 6.12 -8.53
C GLU A 132 0.27 6.11 -7.53
N THR A 133 1.22 5.19 -7.71
CA THR A 133 2.37 5.04 -6.80
C THR A 133 3.33 6.22 -6.95
N LEU A 134 3.53 6.76 -8.15
CA LEU A 134 4.29 7.99 -8.37
C LEU A 134 3.62 9.20 -7.70
N THR A 135 2.31 9.33 -7.82
CA THR A 135 1.55 10.41 -7.15
C THR A 135 1.68 10.31 -5.64
N ALA A 136 1.55 9.12 -5.07
CA ALA A 136 1.75 8.89 -3.63
C ALA A 136 3.17 9.25 -3.18
N TYR A 137 4.19 8.83 -3.95
CA TYR A 137 5.59 9.14 -3.65
C TYR A 137 5.88 10.65 -3.77
N CYS A 138 5.36 11.31 -4.81
CA CYS A 138 5.50 12.76 -4.99
C CYS A 138 4.92 13.53 -3.81
N ASN A 139 3.69 13.21 -3.41
CA ASN A 139 3.04 13.79 -2.22
C ASN A 139 3.85 13.58 -0.93
N TYR A 140 4.48 12.41 -0.77
CA TYR A 140 5.37 12.16 0.36
C TYR A 140 6.62 13.05 0.30
N LEU A 141 7.26 13.16 -0.86
CA LEU A 141 8.46 13.98 -1.02
C LEU A 141 8.15 15.47 -0.83
N GLU A 142 7.03 15.99 -1.35
CA GLU A 142 6.62 17.39 -1.12
C GLU A 142 6.47 17.74 0.36
N LYS A 143 5.92 16.80 1.15
CA LYS A 143 5.73 16.98 2.60
C LYS A 143 7.03 16.88 3.40
N ASN A 144 8.02 16.13 2.91
CA ASN A 144 9.23 15.78 3.68
C ASN A 144 10.50 16.48 3.19
N LEU A 145 10.55 16.92 1.93
CA LEU A 145 11.63 17.74 1.39
C LEU A 145 11.42 19.21 1.76
N VAL A 146 12.42 19.80 2.40
CA VAL A 146 12.44 21.24 2.65
C VAL A 146 13.11 21.95 1.47
N PHE A 147 12.30 22.68 0.71
CA PHE A 147 12.76 23.51 -0.40
C PHE A 147 13.08 24.95 0.06
N PRO A 148 14.00 25.65 -0.62
CA PRO A 148 14.86 25.14 -1.69
C PRO A 148 16.14 24.48 -1.15
N PHE A 149 16.76 23.57 -1.92
CA PHE A 149 18.03 22.95 -1.54
C PHE A 149 19.04 22.86 -2.69
N ASP A 150 20.33 22.82 -2.35
CA ASP A 150 21.42 22.74 -3.33
C ASP A 150 21.68 21.29 -3.74
N ALA A 151 21.85 21.07 -5.04
CA ALA A 151 22.18 19.78 -5.63
C ALA A 151 23.01 19.93 -6.92
N THR A 152 23.29 18.82 -7.58
CA THR A 152 23.87 18.77 -8.92
C THR A 152 22.93 18.00 -9.82
N TRP A 153 22.61 18.55 -10.98
CA TRP A 153 21.88 17.83 -12.02
C TRP A 153 22.87 17.27 -13.03
N THR A 154 22.74 15.98 -13.38
CA THR A 154 23.54 15.30 -14.41
C THR A 154 22.62 14.81 -15.52
N ASN A 155 22.80 15.33 -16.74
CA ASN A 155 22.06 14.86 -17.91
C ASN A 155 22.86 13.75 -18.63
N GLU A 156 22.40 12.50 -18.52
CA GLU A 156 23.08 11.34 -19.11
C GLU A 156 22.93 11.24 -20.63
N ALA A 157 21.92 11.91 -21.22
CA ALA A 157 21.69 11.92 -22.67
C ALA A 157 22.71 12.78 -23.44
N LEU A 158 23.54 13.57 -22.75
CA LEU A 158 24.57 14.40 -23.36
C LEU A 158 25.94 13.74 -23.21
N THR A 159 26.59 13.46 -24.34
CA THR A 159 27.90 12.79 -24.49
C THR A 159 29.11 13.50 -23.87
N ARG A 160 28.90 14.48 -22.98
CA ARG A 160 29.93 15.14 -22.17
C ARG A 160 29.37 15.40 -20.78
N ASP A 161 30.12 14.94 -19.76
CA ASP A 161 29.99 15.28 -18.33
C ASP A 161 29.59 16.74 -18.08
N ARG A 162 28.30 17.04 -18.14
CA ARG A 162 27.74 18.35 -17.80
C ARG A 162 26.87 18.19 -16.58
N SER A 163 27.49 17.73 -15.50
CA SER A 163 26.95 17.94 -14.18
C SER A 163 26.98 19.43 -13.90
N GLN A 164 25.84 20.05 -13.57
CA GLN A 164 25.80 21.46 -13.20
C GLN A 164 25.17 21.67 -11.83
N PRO A 165 25.67 22.64 -11.03
CA PRO A 165 25.04 22.96 -9.76
C PRO A 165 23.67 23.57 -10.02
N VAL A 166 22.68 23.09 -9.28
CA VAL A 166 21.29 23.56 -9.36
C VAL A 166 20.76 23.79 -7.95
N LYS A 167 19.71 24.60 -7.85
CA LYS A 167 18.91 24.70 -6.64
C LYS A 167 17.53 24.14 -6.93
N VAL A 168 17.16 23.04 -6.28
CA VAL A 168 15.82 22.46 -6.39
C VAL A 168 14.87 23.32 -5.57
N ILE A 169 13.77 23.76 -6.19
CA ILE A 169 12.83 24.74 -5.62
C ILE A 169 11.42 24.19 -5.41
N GLY A 170 11.10 23.03 -5.98
CA GLY A 170 9.82 22.34 -5.80
C GLY A 170 9.74 21.07 -6.65
N LEU A 171 8.65 20.34 -6.54
CA LEU A 171 8.29 19.23 -7.42
C LEU A 171 7.14 19.65 -8.34
N GLU A 172 6.97 18.96 -9.45
CA GLU A 172 5.82 19.09 -10.32
C GLU A 172 4.80 17.97 -10.05
N GLU A 173 3.55 18.23 -10.44
CA GLU A 173 2.52 17.20 -10.44
C GLU A 173 2.90 16.08 -11.44
N VAL A 174 2.55 14.84 -11.11
CA VAL A 174 2.92 13.69 -11.93
C VAL A 174 1.97 13.60 -13.13
N GLU A 175 2.47 13.89 -14.32
CA GLU A 175 1.71 13.79 -15.57
C GLU A 175 2.03 12.53 -16.39
N ASP A 176 3.27 12.02 -16.31
CA ASP A 176 3.77 10.90 -17.11
C ASP A 176 4.69 9.99 -16.26
N GLU A 177 4.46 8.68 -16.33
CA GLU A 177 5.24 7.67 -15.63
C GLU A 177 6.66 7.52 -16.23
N PHE A 178 6.85 7.85 -17.51
CA PHE A 178 8.10 7.59 -18.24
C PHE A 178 9.30 8.37 -17.71
N TYR A 179 9.09 9.63 -17.32
CA TYR A 179 10.14 10.49 -16.76
C TYR A 179 10.17 10.47 -15.23
N GLY A 180 9.19 9.83 -14.60
CA GLY A 180 8.99 9.86 -13.16
C GLY A 180 8.64 11.26 -12.65
N ILE A 181 9.02 11.55 -11.41
CA ILE A 181 8.76 12.83 -10.76
C ILE A 181 9.72 13.87 -11.34
N LEU A 182 9.16 14.94 -11.90
CA LEU A 182 9.93 16.11 -12.31
C LEU A 182 10.10 17.09 -11.14
N CYS A 183 11.22 17.78 -11.13
CA CYS A 183 11.49 18.82 -10.14
C CYS A 183 11.83 20.16 -10.81
N ASN A 184 11.32 21.22 -10.20
CA ASN A 184 11.66 22.58 -10.56
C ASN A 184 13.06 22.91 -10.03
N VAL A 185 13.93 23.39 -10.92
CA VAL A 185 15.29 23.80 -10.60
C VAL A 185 15.58 25.21 -11.02
N LYS A 186 16.30 25.95 -10.17
CA LYS A 186 16.94 27.21 -10.54
C LYS A 186 18.32 26.93 -11.10
N LEU A 187 18.50 27.33 -12.35
CA LEU A 187 19.73 27.28 -13.12
C LEU A 187 20.39 28.68 -13.15
N PRO A 188 21.67 28.79 -13.54
CA PRO A 188 22.31 30.09 -13.70
C PRO A 188 21.60 31.06 -14.65
N ARG A 189 20.83 30.55 -15.61
CA ARG A 189 20.15 31.32 -16.68
C ARG A 189 18.62 31.32 -16.60
N GLY A 190 18.03 30.87 -15.48
CA GLY A 190 16.58 30.83 -15.33
C GLY A 190 16.10 29.68 -14.44
N THR A 191 14.87 29.26 -14.67
CA THR A 191 14.30 28.03 -14.11
C THR A 191 14.14 26.98 -15.19
N GLY A 192 14.03 25.72 -14.80
CA GLY A 192 13.70 24.62 -15.70
C GLY A 192 13.20 23.41 -14.90
N GLU A 193 12.76 22.40 -15.61
CA GLU A 193 12.27 21.14 -15.07
C GLU A 193 13.25 20.04 -15.44
N VAL A 194 13.56 19.17 -14.49
CA VAL A 194 14.44 18.02 -14.70
C VAL A 194 13.92 16.82 -13.91
N PRO A 195 14.13 15.58 -14.39
CA PRO A 195 13.77 14.39 -13.62
C PRO A 195 14.48 14.36 -12.27
N LEU A 196 13.73 14.08 -11.20
CA LEU A 196 14.28 14.00 -9.85
C LEU A 196 15.33 12.88 -9.73
N VAL A 197 15.18 11.80 -10.52
CA VAL A 197 16.15 10.70 -10.58
C VAL A 197 17.54 11.15 -11.06
N GLU A 198 17.62 12.24 -11.82
CA GLU A 198 18.87 12.83 -12.33
C GLU A 198 19.54 13.80 -11.33
N ILE A 199 18.91 14.05 -10.17
CA ILE A 199 19.44 14.91 -9.12
C ILE A 199 20.41 14.13 -8.24
N GLN A 200 21.65 14.63 -8.15
CA GLN A 200 22.74 14.03 -7.41
C GLN A 200 23.43 15.04 -6.48
N LYS A 201 24.36 14.54 -5.65
CA LYS A 201 25.24 15.36 -4.78
C LYS A 201 24.46 16.35 -3.89
N VAL A 202 23.30 15.93 -3.39
CA VAL A 202 22.54 16.69 -2.38
C VAL A 202 23.37 16.79 -1.11
N LYS A 203 23.63 18.01 -0.64
CA LYS A 203 24.53 18.26 0.51
C LYS A 203 23.96 17.81 1.84
N ASP A 204 22.66 18.02 2.02
CA ASP A 204 21.94 17.68 3.24
C ASP A 204 21.68 16.17 3.28
N LYS A 205 22.13 15.49 4.34
CA LYS A 205 22.05 14.04 4.46
C LYS A 205 20.60 13.51 4.43
N MET A 206 19.66 14.21 5.06
CA MET A 206 18.26 13.77 5.12
C MET A 206 17.59 13.94 3.76
N LYS A 207 17.80 15.10 3.11
CA LYS A 207 17.29 15.34 1.75
C LYS A 207 17.92 14.39 0.74
N LYS A 208 19.22 14.12 0.90
CA LYS A 208 19.96 13.17 0.08
C LYS A 208 19.34 11.78 0.16
N GLN A 209 19.05 11.29 1.37
CA GLN A 209 18.41 10.00 1.56
C GLN A 209 17.03 9.95 0.88
N LEU A 210 16.19 10.98 1.03
CA LEU A 210 14.88 11.02 0.39
C LEU A 210 14.96 10.97 -1.14
N VAL A 211 15.90 11.70 -1.73
CA VAL A 211 16.12 11.71 -3.19
C VAL A 211 16.69 10.36 -3.65
N GLU A 212 17.67 9.79 -2.93
CA GLU A 212 18.26 8.49 -3.26
C GLU A 212 17.27 7.33 -3.14
N ASP A 213 16.43 7.32 -2.10
CA ASP A 213 15.38 6.31 -1.91
C ASP A 213 14.39 6.33 -3.09
N TYR A 214 13.98 7.52 -3.53
CA TYR A 214 13.13 7.68 -4.72
C TYR A 214 13.82 7.17 -5.98
N SER A 215 15.06 7.61 -6.24
CA SER A 215 15.82 7.19 -7.42
C SER A 215 16.00 5.68 -7.47
N TYR A 216 16.27 5.06 -6.32
CA TYR A 216 16.37 3.61 -6.19
C TYR A 216 15.05 2.92 -6.54
N TRP A 217 13.94 3.36 -5.94
CA TRP A 217 12.62 2.79 -6.22
C TRP A 217 12.25 2.92 -7.69
N PHE A 218 12.36 4.13 -8.25
CA PHE A 218 12.01 4.39 -9.64
C PHE A 218 12.84 3.56 -10.62
N THR A 219 14.14 3.37 -10.37
CA THR A 219 15.02 2.63 -11.29
C THR A 219 14.85 1.11 -11.21
N ASN A 220 14.52 0.56 -10.04
CA ASN A 220 14.44 -0.89 -9.84
C ASN A 220 13.02 -1.47 -10.00
N TYR A 221 11.99 -0.61 -9.98
CA TYR A 221 10.59 -1.03 -9.98
C TYR A 221 9.74 -0.39 -11.11
N CYS A 222 10.37 0.33 -12.04
CA CYS A 222 9.77 0.83 -13.29
C CYS A 222 9.80 -0.22 -14.42
#